data_AF-A0A0M6Z7D4-F1
#
_entry.id   AF-A0A0M6Z7D4-F1
#
_cell.length_a   1.000
_cell.length_b   1.000
_cell.length_c   1.000
_cell.angle_alpha   90.00
_cell.angle_beta   90.00
_cell.angle_gamma   90.00
#
_symmetry.space_group_name_H-M   'P 1'
#
loop_
_entity.id
_entity.type
_entity.pdbx_description
1 polymer ?
#
loop_
_entity_poly.entity_id
_entity_poly.type
_entity_poly.pdbx_seq_one_letter_code
_entity_poly.pdbx_strand_id
1 'polypeptide(L)' 'MAHSLFEPAPRPLHELIWRHVRSLNITASQRNTENRQPDDGTDPALLKQAANLDARGRQDLLEVLLRQKPIRKKAARP' A
#
# COMPACT_ATOMS: atom_id res chain seq x y z
N MET A 1 -37.90 12.47 33.68
CA MET A 1 -36.53 12.66 33.17
C MET A 1 -36.52 13.99 32.43
N ALA A 2 -35.66 14.94 32.81
CA ALA A 2 -35.64 16.26 32.20
C ALA A 2 -34.98 16.18 30.81
N HIS A 3 -35.68 16.61 29.76
CA HIS A 3 -35.12 16.72 28.42
C HIS A 3 -34.43 18.10 28.27
N SER A 4 -33.18 18.11 27.80
CA SER A 4 -32.41 19.34 27.58
C SER A 4 -33.13 20.30 26.63
N LEU A 5 -33.29 21.56 27.05
CA LEU A 5 -33.85 22.65 26.24
C LEU A 5 -32.87 23.23 25.20
N PHE A 6 -31.61 22.81 25.25
CA PHE A 6 -30.57 23.26 24.33
C PHE A 6 -30.26 22.17 23.31
N GLU A 7 -30.26 22.57 22.03
CA GLU A 7 -29.80 21.71 20.94
C GLU A 7 -28.32 21.35 21.13
N PRO A 8 -27.92 20.09 20.87
CA PRO A 8 -26.53 19.68 20.99
C PRO A 8 -25.68 20.47 20.01
N ALA A 9 -24.48 20.88 20.44
CA ALA A 9 -23.56 21.64 19.62
C ALA A 9 -23.31 20.91 18.27
N PRO A 10 -23.29 21.65 17.15
CA PRO A 10 -23.08 21.04 15.84
C PRO A 10 -21.73 20.33 15.82
N ARG A 11 -21.72 19.12 15.28
CA ARG A 11 -20.48 18.34 15.20
C ARG A 11 -19.49 19.08 14.30
N PRO A 12 -18.25 19.30 14.75
CA PRO A 12 -17.25 19.94 13.93
C PRO A 12 -16.96 19.11 12.67
N LEU A 13 -17.11 19.73 11.50
CA LEU A 13 -16.85 19.09 10.21
C LEU A 13 -15.41 18.56 10.10
N HIS A 14 -14.46 19.21 10.75
CA HIS A 14 -13.06 18.79 10.77
C HIS A 14 -12.86 17.42 11.43
N GLU A 15 -13.63 17.07 12.47
CA GLU A 15 -13.55 15.76 13.11
C GLU A 15 -14.08 14.65 12.18
N LEU A 16 -15.14 14.92 11.42
CA LEU A 16 -15.69 13.96 10.46
C LEU A 16 -14.69 13.67 9.33
N ILE A 17 -14.06 14.72 8.80
CA ILE A 17 -13.03 14.60 7.77
C ILE A 17 -11.83 13.82 8.30
N TRP A 18 -11.35 14.16 9.51
CA TRP A 18 -10.19 13.49 10.10
C TRP A 18 -10.46 12.01 10.41
N ARG A 19 -11.67 11.67 10.88
CA ARG A 19 -12.09 10.29 11.08
C ARG A 19 -12.12 9.51 9.76
N HIS A 20 -12.56 10.14 8.68
CA HIS A 20 -12.56 9.52 7.35
C HIS A 20 -11.14 9.25 6.86
N VAL A 21 -10.24 10.23 6.92
CA VAL A 21 -8.83 10.07 6.55
C VAL A 21 -8.13 9.01 7.40
N ARG A 22 -8.38 8.99 8.72
CA ARG A 22 -7.86 7.95 9.63
C ARG A 22 -8.36 6.56 9.21
N SER A 23 -9.64 6.42 8.89
CA SER A 23 -10.22 5.13 8.48
C SER A 23 -9.61 4.58 7.19
N LEU A 24 -9.33 5.46 6.22
CA LEU A 24 -8.67 5.11 4.95
C LEU A 24 -7.21 4.67 5.17
N ASN A 25 -6.48 5.36 6.04
CA ASN A 25 -5.12 4.96 6.40
C ASN A 25 -5.08 3.61 7.13
N ILE A 26 -6.07 3.31 7.98
CA ILE A 26 -6.17 2.01 8.67
C ILE A 26 -6.47 0.88 7.66
N THR A 27 -7.36 1.09 6.69
CA THR A 27 -7.64 0.09 5.64
C THR A 27 -6.45 -0.11 4.69
N ALA A 28 -5.70 0.95 4.38
CA ALA A 28 -4.45 0.84 3.63
C ALA A 28 -3.37 0.07 4.41
N SER A 29 -3.28 0.28 5.72
CA SER A 29 -2.33 -0.44 6.58
C SER A 29 -2.70 -1.92 6.75
N GLN A 30 -4.00 -2.26 6.81
CA GLN A 30 -4.47 -3.65 6.87
C GLN A 30 -4.28 -4.41 5.56
N ARG A 31 -4.32 -3.74 4.40
CA ARG A 31 -3.96 -4.37 3.11
C ARG A 31 -2.47 -4.69 2.99
N ASN A 32 -1.61 -4.05 3.79
CA ASN A 32 -0.16 -4.28 3.76
C ASN A 32 0.30 -5.44 4.65
N THR A 33 -0.54 -6.00 5.52
CA THR A 33 -0.14 -7.17 6.34
C THR A 33 -0.22 -8.50 5.59
N GLU A 34 -0.79 -8.52 4.37
CA GLU A 34 -0.68 -9.65 3.42
C GLU A 34 0.41 -9.42 2.36
N ASN A 35 1.29 -8.43 2.53
CA ASN A 35 2.56 -8.42 1.81
C ASN A 35 3.43 -9.52 2.41
N ARG A 36 3.17 -10.74 1.92
CA ARG A 36 4.13 -11.83 1.82
C ARG A 36 5.51 -11.22 1.62
N GLN A 37 6.41 -11.56 2.54
CA GLN A 37 7.82 -11.20 2.53
C GLN A 37 8.31 -11.10 1.06
N PRO A 38 8.77 -9.93 0.59
CA PRO A 38 9.07 -9.70 -0.83
C PRO A 38 10.17 -10.63 -1.40
N ASP A 39 10.84 -11.36 -0.51
CA ASP A 39 11.94 -12.27 -0.82
C ASP A 39 11.51 -13.74 -0.96
N ASP A 40 10.27 -14.09 -0.60
CA ASP A 40 9.83 -15.50 -0.50
C ASP A 40 9.75 -16.24 -1.85
N GLY A 41 9.88 -15.51 -2.97
CA GLY A 41 9.94 -16.06 -4.33
C GLY A 41 11.03 -15.47 -5.21
N THR A 42 11.91 -14.62 -4.65
CA THR A 42 12.96 -13.94 -5.41
C THR A 42 14.28 -14.69 -5.21
N ASP A 43 15.01 -14.96 -6.29
CA ASP A 43 16.30 -15.66 -6.21
C ASP A 43 17.27 -14.86 -5.30
N PRO A 44 17.80 -15.47 -4.22
CA PRO A 44 18.74 -14.81 -3.32
C PRO A 44 20.02 -14.33 -4.03
N ALA A 45 20.39 -14.92 -5.17
CA ALA A 45 21.50 -14.43 -5.98
C ALA A 45 21.20 -13.06 -6.60
N LEU A 46 19.97 -12.85 -7.09
CA LEU A 46 19.52 -11.56 -7.64
C LEU A 46 19.48 -10.47 -6.57
N LEU A 47 19.07 -10.81 -5.34
CA LEU A 47 19.07 -9.88 -4.21
C LEU A 47 20.49 -9.41 -3.86
N LYS A 48 21.45 -10.33 -3.84
CA LYS A 48 22.88 -10.00 -3.62
C LYS A 48 23.46 -9.14 -4.74
N GLN A 49 23.07 -9.40 -5.99
CA GLN A 49 23.49 -8.58 -7.13
C GLN A 49 22.91 -7.17 -7.05
N ALA A 50 21.61 -7.04 -6.76
CA ALA A 50 20.96 -5.74 -6.62
C ALA A 50 21.51 -4.91 -5.45
N ALA A 51 21.91 -5.55 -4.34
CA ALA A 51 22.49 -4.87 -3.19
C ALA A 51 23.76 -4.10 -3.53
N ASN A 52 24.59 -4.63 -4.44
CA ASN A 52 25.86 -4.05 -4.86
C ASN A 52 25.73 -3.02 -5.98
N LEU A 53 24.52 -2.84 -6.55
CA LEU A 53 24.26 -1.90 -7.63
C LEU A 53 23.70 -0.59 -7.09
N ASP A 54 24.12 0.52 -7.72
CA ASP A 54 23.51 1.84 -7.51
C ASP A 54 22.06 1.87 -8.02
N ALA A 55 21.33 2.94 -7.69
CA ALA A 55 19.92 3.11 -8.06
C ALA A 55 19.67 2.92 -9.57
N ARG A 56 20.58 3.40 -10.44
CA ARG A 56 20.49 3.19 -11.89
C ARG A 56 20.73 1.73 -12.28
N GLY A 57 21.76 1.09 -11.74
CA GLY A 57 22.05 -0.31 -12.04
C GLY A 57 20.93 -1.26 -11.61
N ARG A 58 20.25 -0.96 -10.48
CA ARG A 58 19.06 -1.69 -10.05
C ARG A 58 17.90 -1.55 -11.04
N GLN A 59 17.72 -0.35 -11.61
CA GLN A 59 16.69 -0.09 -12.61
C GLN A 59 16.96 -0.86 -13.91
N ASP A 60 18.20 -0.85 -14.39
CA ASP A 60 18.59 -1.58 -15.60
C ASP A 60 18.42 -3.11 -15.41
N LEU A 61 18.82 -3.64 -14.25
CA LEU A 61 18.63 -5.05 -13.89
C LEU A 61 17.14 -5.42 -13.88
N LEU A 62 16.31 -4.57 -13.29
CA LEU A 62 14.86 -4.79 -13.23
C LEU A 62 14.23 -4.75 -14.63
N GLU A 63 14.68 -3.86 -15.52
CA GLU A 63 14.19 -3.80 -16.89
C GLU A 63 14.49 -5.09 -17.67
N VAL A 64 15.71 -5.62 -17.55
CA VAL A 64 16.10 -6.88 -18.18
C VAL A 64 15.23 -8.05 -17.67
N LEU A 65 15.02 -8.14 -16.35
CA LEU A 65 14.19 -9.19 -15.75
C LEU A 65 12.73 -9.11 -16.22
N LEU A 66 12.16 -7.91 -16.31
CA LEU A 66 10.79 -7.71 -16.79
C LEU A 66 10.63 -8.06 -18.28
N ARG A 67 11.65 -7.83 -19.10
CA ARG A 67 11.67 -8.27 -20.50
C ARG A 67 11.69 -9.79 -20.63
N GLN A 68 12.42 -10.49 -19.76
CA GLN A 68 12.48 -11.95 -19.75
C GLN A 68 11.19 -12.60 -19.23
N LYS A 69 10.59 -12.02 -18.19
CA LYS A 69 9.35 -12.54 -17.57
C LYS A 69 8.33 -11.41 -17.42
N PRO A 70 7.55 -11.10 -18.47
CA PRO A 70 6.58 -10.03 -18.42
C PRO A 70 5.48 -10.33 -17.41
N ILE A 71 5.13 -9.33 -16.60
CA ILE A 71 4.03 -9.43 -15.64
C ILE A 71 2.71 -9.47 -16.43
N ARG A 72 2.09 -10.65 -16.49
CA ARG A 72 0.77 -10.80 -17.11
C ARG A 72 -0.25 -10.09 -16.23
N LYS A 73 -0.93 -9.09 -16.79
CA LYS A 73 -2.11 -8.50 -16.14
C LYS A 73 -3.17 -9.60 -16.05
N LYS A 74 -3.69 -9.86 -14.85
CA LYS A 74 -4.88 -10.70 -14.70
C LYS A 74 -6.00 -10.00 -15.45
N ALA A 75 -6.52 -10.65 -16.49
CA ALA A 75 -7.70 -10.15 -17.20
C ALA A 75 -8.80 -9.91 -16.17
N ALA A 76 -9.36 -8.70 -16.14
CA ALA A 76 -10.55 -8.43 -15.36
C ALA A 76 -11.62 -9.40 -15.86
N ARG A 77 -12.06 -10.30 -14.98
CA ARG A 77 -13.13 -11.25 -15.27
C ARG A 77 -14.40 -10.42 -15.56
N PRO A 78 -15.11 -10.67 -16.67
CA PRO A 78 -16.33 -9.93 -17.01
C PRO A 78 -17.42 -10.10 -15.93
#